data_AF-A0A178VRT1-F1
#
_entry.id   AF-A0A178VRT1-F1
#
_cell.length_a   1.000
_cell.length_b   1.000
_cell.length_c   1.000
_cell.angle_alpha   90.00
_cell.angle_beta   90.00
_cell.angle_gamma   90.00
#
_symmetry.space_group_name_H-M   'P 1'
#
loop_
_entity.id
_entity.type
_entity.pdbx_description
1 polymer ?
#
loop_
_entity_poly.entity_id
_entity_poly.type
_entity_poly.pdbx_seq_one_letter_code
_entity_poly.pdbx_strand_id
1 'polypeptide(L)'
;MVVLQIHQFNGFVSSVSRAQTNQGRRRASTTVCVQTQLAPSLTQKIMESISVGGEAGGAGGAYSYNALKRLDNIWSNICTQPTGPQETQQIVSRVSGFSQDYSMGNNLVGTFDIVVCGGTLGIFLATALCAKGLRVAVVERNAIKGRDQEWNISRKEMKELTEVGVLTEDEIEEVIAAKFNPNRCGFENLGDIWVEDILNLGVSPAKLVETVKQRFISLGGVILEDSSLSSIVIYNDLAVMQLSKGDTLSSRLVIDAMGNFSPILKQIKRGRKPDGMCLVVGSCAHGFKENSSSDVIYSSSSVTRVADSNVQLFWEAFPAGSGPLDRTTYMFTYTEPQSTSPSLEDLLEEYWKLMPKYQGVSLDELEILRVVYGIFPTYRNSFVQ
;
A
#
# COMPACT_ATOMS: atom_id res chain seq x y z
N MET A 1 1.67 46.74 57.20
CA MET A 1 1.98 45.73 56.16
C MET A 1 2.01 46.43 54.81
N VAL A 2 2.77 45.91 53.83
CA VAL A 2 3.35 46.75 52.77
C VAL A 2 2.32 47.30 51.78
N VAL A 3 2.51 48.57 51.46
CA VAL A 3 1.84 49.41 50.44
C VAL A 3 2.98 50.15 49.71
N LEU A 4 2.67 51.02 48.72
CA LEU A 4 3.58 52.07 48.17
C LEU A 4 4.68 51.55 47.21
N GLN A 5 5.11 52.29 46.18
CA GLN A 5 4.45 53.38 45.43
C GLN A 5 5.13 53.55 44.04
N ILE A 6 4.48 54.30 43.15
CA ILE A 6 5.16 54.94 42.01
C ILE A 6 6.00 56.11 42.52
N HIS A 7 7.24 56.25 42.05
CA HIS A 7 8.05 57.47 42.18
C HIS A 7 8.64 57.90 40.83
N GLN A 8 8.11 58.99 40.28
CA GLN A 8 8.87 59.91 39.43
C GLN A 8 9.40 61.03 40.33
N PHE A 9 10.61 61.56 40.05
CA PHE A 9 10.98 62.92 40.44
C PHE A 9 11.98 63.51 39.44
N ASN A 10 11.86 64.83 39.18
CA ASN A 10 12.67 65.58 38.21
C ASN A 10 13.81 66.38 38.89
N GLY A 11 14.88 66.71 38.15
CA GLY A 11 15.97 67.60 38.59
C GLY A 11 16.77 68.22 37.42
N PHE A 12 17.14 69.50 37.52
CA PHE A 12 17.41 70.46 36.42
C PHE A 12 18.48 71.51 36.87
N VAL A 13 19.39 72.14 36.08
CA VAL A 13 19.78 72.10 34.64
C VAL A 13 21.29 72.44 34.48
N SER A 14 22.04 71.79 33.59
CA SER A 14 23.20 72.35 32.82
C SER A 14 23.71 71.27 31.83
N SER A 15 23.99 71.48 30.52
CA SER A 15 24.67 72.55 29.77
C SER A 15 26.21 72.48 29.92
N VAL A 16 27.08 72.58 28.90
CA VAL A 16 26.98 72.97 27.47
C VAL A 16 27.96 72.15 26.59
N SER A 17 27.62 71.81 25.33
CA SER A 17 28.41 72.13 24.10
C SER A 17 27.98 71.33 22.85
N ARG A 18 28.33 71.85 21.66
CA ARG A 18 27.98 71.30 20.33
C ARG A 18 29.17 70.61 19.67
N ALA A 19 28.91 69.52 18.94
CA ALA A 19 29.70 69.07 17.78
C ALA A 19 28.74 68.53 16.70
N GLN A 20 29.20 68.42 15.45
CA GLN A 20 28.31 68.29 14.27
C GLN A 20 28.07 66.85 13.76
N THR A 21 27.01 66.77 12.98
CA THR A 21 26.49 65.61 12.22
C THR A 21 27.53 64.81 11.43
N ASN A 22 27.30 63.50 11.32
CA ASN A 22 27.40 62.81 10.03
C ASN A 22 26.49 61.57 9.97
N GLN A 23 25.80 61.35 8.85
CA GLN A 23 24.89 60.22 8.66
C GLN A 23 25.63 58.99 8.13
N GLY A 24 25.95 58.02 9.00
CA GLY A 24 26.46 56.71 8.61
C GLY A 24 25.33 55.69 8.42
N ARG A 25 25.04 55.28 7.18
CA ARG A 25 24.13 54.14 6.90
C ARG A 25 24.70 52.86 7.50
N ARG A 26 24.13 52.36 8.61
CA ARG A 26 24.34 50.98 9.04
C ARG A 26 23.80 50.03 7.96
N ARG A 27 24.68 49.27 7.31
CA ARG A 27 24.25 48.05 6.60
C ARG A 27 23.66 47.10 7.62
N ALA A 28 22.41 46.68 7.42
CA ALA A 28 21.89 45.51 8.10
C ALA A 28 22.72 44.29 7.67
N SER A 29 23.08 43.42 8.60
CA SER A 29 23.70 42.14 8.28
C SER A 29 22.66 41.26 7.59
N THR A 30 22.83 40.99 6.29
CA THR A 30 22.01 40.02 5.58
C THR A 30 22.31 38.63 6.14
N THR A 31 21.49 38.18 7.08
CA THR A 31 21.50 36.78 7.55
C THR A 31 20.99 35.91 6.41
N VAL A 32 21.92 35.47 5.55
CA VAL A 32 21.64 34.46 4.53
C VAL A 32 21.29 33.18 5.27
N CYS A 33 19.99 32.89 5.36
CA CYS A 33 19.51 31.59 5.81
C CYS A 33 19.88 30.58 4.71
N VAL A 34 21.08 30.00 4.82
CA VAL A 34 21.46 28.85 4.01
C VAL A 34 20.59 27.70 4.47
N GLN A 35 19.48 27.49 3.77
CA GLN A 35 18.79 26.21 3.80
C GLN A 35 19.77 25.16 3.28
N THR A 36 20.41 24.44 4.20
CA THR A 36 21.18 23.24 3.89
C THR A 36 20.21 22.20 3.34
N GLN A 37 20.03 22.21 2.01
CA GLN A 37 19.42 21.09 1.31
C GLN A 37 20.27 19.86 1.63
N LEU A 38 19.70 18.95 2.42
CA LEU A 38 20.32 17.66 2.70
C LEU A 38 20.56 16.96 1.36
N ALA A 39 21.73 16.35 1.20
CA ALA A 39 22.03 15.61 -0.02
C ALA A 39 20.98 14.49 -0.19
N PRO A 40 20.39 14.32 -1.39
CA PRO A 40 19.32 13.34 -1.58
C PRO A 40 19.78 11.91 -1.23
N SER A 41 18.87 11.12 -0.66
CA SER A 41 19.08 9.71 -0.31
C SER A 41 19.48 8.88 -1.53
N LEU A 42 20.07 7.70 -1.33
CA LEU A 42 20.34 6.80 -2.46
C LEU A 42 19.03 6.38 -3.14
N THR A 43 18.02 6.10 -2.32
CA THR A 43 16.63 5.87 -2.71
C THR A 43 16.08 7.00 -3.58
N GLN A 44 16.22 8.27 -3.19
CA GLN A 44 15.77 9.39 -4.02
C GLN A 44 16.43 9.40 -5.39
N LYS A 45 17.76 9.27 -5.44
CA LYS A 45 18.53 9.31 -6.70
C LYS A 45 18.10 8.18 -7.65
N ILE A 46 17.96 6.96 -7.12
CA ILE A 46 17.51 5.80 -7.89
C ILE A 46 16.09 6.04 -8.41
N MET A 47 15.15 6.40 -7.53
CA MET A 47 13.74 6.59 -7.90
C MET A 47 13.48 7.78 -8.84
N GLU A 48 14.33 8.80 -8.82
CA GLU A 48 14.28 9.94 -9.75
C GLU A 48 14.96 9.65 -11.10
N SER A 49 15.82 8.62 -11.20
CA SER A 49 16.42 8.16 -12.47
C SER A 49 15.56 7.20 -13.28
N ILE A 50 14.55 6.56 -12.65
CA ILE A 50 13.70 5.54 -13.29
C ILE A 50 12.60 6.21 -14.14
N SER A 51 12.37 5.67 -15.34
CA SER A 51 11.26 6.10 -16.20
C SER A 51 9.92 5.60 -15.63
N VAL A 52 9.17 6.51 -15.00
CA VAL A 52 7.92 6.15 -14.29
C VAL A 52 6.76 5.86 -15.26
N GLY A 53 6.31 4.62 -15.28
CA GLY A 53 5.08 4.18 -15.96
C GLY A 53 3.79 4.52 -15.19
N GLY A 54 2.64 4.08 -15.72
CA GLY A 54 1.34 4.34 -15.10
C GLY A 54 1.09 3.50 -13.82
N GLU A 55 0.99 4.16 -12.67
CA GLU A 55 0.68 3.53 -11.37
C GLU A 55 -0.67 2.79 -11.39
N ALA A 56 -0.78 1.72 -10.59
CA ALA A 56 -1.96 0.87 -10.44
C ALA A 56 -2.55 0.95 -9.02
N GLY A 57 -3.81 0.54 -8.86
CA GLY A 57 -4.47 0.49 -7.55
C GLY A 57 -3.94 -0.63 -6.63
N GLY A 58 -4.01 -0.40 -5.32
CA GLY A 58 -3.67 -1.40 -4.30
C GLY A 58 -2.25 -1.27 -3.70
N ALA A 59 -1.89 -2.22 -2.85
CA ALA A 59 -0.58 -2.23 -2.18
C ALA A 59 0.55 -2.61 -3.17
N GLY A 60 1.62 -1.80 -3.19
CA GLY A 60 2.71 -1.96 -4.16
C GLY A 60 2.37 -1.56 -5.60
N GLY A 61 1.23 -0.90 -5.86
CA GLY A 61 0.85 -0.44 -7.19
C GLY A 61 1.43 0.93 -7.61
N ALA A 62 2.04 1.67 -6.67
CA ALA A 62 2.65 2.98 -6.89
C ALA A 62 4.17 2.91 -6.72
N TYR A 63 4.90 3.69 -7.53
CA TYR A 63 6.35 3.52 -7.71
C TYR A 63 7.14 4.83 -7.64
N SER A 64 6.47 5.98 -7.65
CA SER A 64 7.12 7.31 -7.61
C SER A 64 7.69 7.66 -6.22
N TYR A 65 8.80 8.40 -6.14
CA TYR A 65 9.38 8.86 -4.85
C TYR A 65 8.37 9.70 -4.04
N ASN A 66 7.52 10.47 -4.73
CA ASN A 66 6.42 11.19 -4.10
C ASN A 66 5.32 10.26 -3.54
N ALA A 67 5.12 9.05 -4.08
CA ALA A 67 4.22 8.05 -3.52
C ALA A 67 4.82 7.36 -2.28
N LEU A 68 6.14 7.06 -2.28
CA LEU A 68 6.87 6.60 -1.10
C LEU A 68 6.66 7.55 0.08
N LYS A 69 6.92 8.86 -0.11
CA LYS A 69 6.73 9.87 0.95
C LYS A 69 5.27 10.02 1.38
N ARG A 70 4.28 9.81 0.50
CA ARG A 70 2.86 9.75 0.90
C ARG A 70 2.59 8.55 1.80
N LEU A 71 3.19 7.39 1.53
CA LEU A 71 3.02 6.19 2.34
C LEU A 71 3.77 6.27 3.68
N ASP A 72 4.96 6.87 3.71
CA ASP A 72 5.68 7.18 4.96
C ASP A 72 4.90 8.12 5.88
N ASN A 73 4.24 9.14 5.31
CA ASN A 73 3.35 10.00 6.08
C ASN A 73 2.13 9.23 6.62
N ILE A 74 1.54 8.32 5.85
CA ILE A 74 0.46 7.43 6.33
C ILE A 74 0.97 6.53 7.47
N TRP A 75 2.15 5.94 7.33
CA TRP A 75 2.77 5.08 8.34
C TRP A 75 3.10 5.83 9.63
N SER A 76 3.75 6.99 9.53
CA SER A 76 4.05 7.88 10.67
C SER A 76 2.79 8.31 11.42
N ASN A 77 1.70 8.63 10.69
CA ASN A 77 0.39 8.91 11.29
C ASN A 77 -0.17 7.70 12.06
N ILE A 78 -0.01 6.47 11.56
CA ILE A 78 -0.42 5.25 12.29
C ILE A 78 0.46 5.03 13.53
N CYS A 79 1.78 5.22 13.43
CA CYS A 79 2.71 5.09 14.55
C CYS A 79 2.46 6.12 15.66
N THR A 80 2.11 7.36 15.32
CA THR A 80 1.79 8.43 16.27
C THR A 80 0.33 8.46 16.72
N GLN A 81 -0.55 7.65 16.12
CA GLN A 81 -1.98 7.61 16.43
C GLN A 81 -2.24 7.31 17.92
N PRO A 82 -3.10 8.09 18.62
CA PRO A 82 -3.51 7.81 20.00
C PRO A 82 -4.18 6.44 20.17
N THR A 83 -3.87 5.77 21.28
CA THR A 83 -4.47 4.48 21.66
C THR A 83 -5.87 4.67 22.24
N GLY A 84 -6.89 4.66 21.38
CA GLY A 84 -8.30 4.69 21.79
C GLY A 84 -9.24 4.51 20.59
N PRO A 85 -10.57 4.40 20.83
CA PRO A 85 -11.56 4.51 19.76
C PRO A 85 -11.50 5.90 19.14
N GLN A 86 -11.66 5.99 17.82
CA GLN A 86 -11.80 7.25 17.10
C GLN A 86 -13.19 7.37 16.48
N GLU A 87 -13.63 8.61 16.23
CA GLU A 87 -14.79 8.85 15.38
C GLU A 87 -14.46 8.43 13.94
N THR A 88 -14.98 7.28 13.54
CA THR A 88 -14.92 6.80 12.17
C THR A 88 -16.19 7.17 11.42
N GLN A 89 -16.05 7.61 10.17
CA GLN A 89 -17.18 7.77 9.25
C GLN A 89 -18.07 6.51 9.28
N GLN A 90 -19.38 6.70 9.51
CA GLN A 90 -20.33 5.61 9.43
C GLN A 90 -20.61 5.31 7.95
N ILE A 91 -19.95 4.28 7.44
CA ILE A 91 -20.18 3.72 6.10
C ILE A 91 -21.40 2.82 6.13
N VAL A 92 -21.46 1.92 7.11
CA VAL A 92 -22.54 0.94 7.26
C VAL A 92 -23.49 1.36 8.37
N SER A 93 -24.77 1.47 8.03
CA SER A 93 -25.87 1.73 8.94
C SER A 93 -26.97 0.68 8.78
N ARG A 94 -27.87 0.58 9.75
CA ARG A 94 -29.04 -0.30 9.69
C ARG A 94 -30.29 0.49 10.05
N VAL A 95 -31.36 0.31 9.28
CA VAL A 95 -32.64 1.00 9.43
C VAL A 95 -33.76 -0.01 9.49
N SER A 96 -34.70 0.18 10.43
CA SER A 96 -35.92 -0.63 10.50
C SER A 96 -36.90 -0.20 9.42
N GLY A 97 -37.08 -1.02 8.39
CA GLY A 97 -37.97 -0.73 7.25
C GLY A 97 -37.72 -1.66 6.07
N PHE A 98 -38.31 -1.34 4.94
CA PHE A 98 -38.06 -2.01 3.65
C PHE A 98 -37.39 -1.04 2.67
N SER A 99 -36.57 -1.56 1.75
CA SER A 99 -35.78 -0.73 0.83
C SER A 99 -36.60 0.19 -0.08
N GLN A 100 -37.89 -0.11 -0.30
CA GLN A 100 -38.82 0.67 -1.12
C GLN A 100 -39.03 2.11 -0.63
N ASP A 101 -38.87 2.37 0.68
CA ASP A 101 -39.03 3.71 1.26
C ASP A 101 -37.88 4.67 0.88
N TYR A 102 -36.78 4.15 0.31
CA TYR A 102 -35.53 4.91 0.09
C TYR A 102 -35.29 5.29 -1.39
N SER A 103 -36.05 4.75 -2.34
CA SER A 103 -35.76 4.87 -3.78
C SER A 103 -36.27 6.15 -4.46
N MET A 104 -36.76 7.15 -3.72
CA MET A 104 -37.41 8.35 -4.29
C MET A 104 -36.47 9.52 -4.64
N GLY A 105 -35.17 9.31 -4.86
CA GLY A 105 -34.24 10.41 -5.15
C GLY A 105 -32.98 10.12 -5.97
N ASN A 106 -32.58 8.85 -6.14
CA ASN A 106 -31.31 8.49 -6.77
C ASN A 106 -31.51 7.60 -8.00
N ASN A 107 -30.54 7.59 -8.92
CA ASN A 107 -30.49 6.65 -10.04
C ASN A 107 -30.21 5.23 -9.52
N LEU A 108 -31.22 4.36 -9.51
CA LEU A 108 -31.06 2.94 -9.21
C LEU A 108 -30.44 2.24 -10.43
N VAL A 109 -29.17 1.86 -10.32
CA VAL A 109 -28.44 1.11 -11.36
C VAL A 109 -28.91 -0.35 -11.43
N GLY A 110 -29.33 -0.93 -10.29
CA GLY A 110 -29.96 -2.25 -10.28
C GLY A 110 -30.08 -2.91 -8.92
N THR A 111 -30.79 -4.05 -8.91
CA THR A 111 -30.92 -4.95 -7.76
C THR A 111 -30.21 -6.26 -8.07
N PHE A 112 -29.14 -6.54 -7.34
CA PHE A 112 -28.26 -7.68 -7.51
C PHE A 112 -28.49 -8.73 -6.42
N ASP A 113 -27.95 -9.93 -6.61
CA ASP A 113 -27.93 -10.94 -5.55
C ASP A 113 -26.75 -10.66 -4.61
N ILE A 114 -25.59 -10.30 -5.18
CA ILE A 114 -24.36 -9.94 -4.46
C ILE A 114 -23.75 -8.66 -5.06
N VAL A 115 -23.19 -7.78 -4.23
CA VAL A 115 -22.26 -6.73 -4.67
C VAL A 115 -20.90 -6.93 -4.00
N VAL A 116 -19.83 -6.87 -4.78
CA VAL A 116 -18.44 -6.91 -4.29
C VAL A 116 -17.84 -5.51 -4.40
N CYS A 117 -17.38 -4.95 -3.29
CA CYS A 117 -16.71 -3.66 -3.25
C CYS A 117 -15.19 -3.87 -3.21
N GLY A 118 -14.44 -3.25 -4.12
CA GLY A 118 -13.01 -3.51 -4.35
C GLY A 118 -12.80 -4.55 -5.45
N GLY A 119 -12.29 -4.14 -6.60
CA GLY A 119 -12.31 -4.93 -7.82
C GLY A 119 -11.06 -5.77 -8.07
N THR A 120 -9.85 -5.26 -7.84
CA THR A 120 -8.59 -5.89 -8.30
C THR A 120 -8.39 -7.34 -7.87
N LEU A 121 -8.85 -7.71 -6.66
CA LEU A 121 -8.92 -9.10 -6.20
C LEU A 121 -10.37 -9.58 -5.99
N GLY A 122 -11.34 -8.68 -5.80
CA GLY A 122 -12.75 -9.04 -5.68
C GLY A 122 -13.35 -9.63 -6.96
N ILE A 123 -12.78 -9.30 -8.13
CA ILE A 123 -13.24 -9.81 -9.44
C ILE A 123 -13.16 -11.33 -9.54
N PHE A 124 -12.18 -11.99 -8.90
CA PHE A 124 -12.06 -13.46 -8.88
C PHE A 124 -13.24 -14.10 -8.16
N LEU A 125 -13.58 -13.59 -6.96
CA LEU A 125 -14.72 -14.05 -6.18
C LEU A 125 -16.05 -13.72 -6.88
N ALA A 126 -16.17 -12.52 -7.46
CA ALA A 126 -17.33 -12.12 -8.24
C ALA A 126 -17.55 -13.03 -9.46
N THR A 127 -16.47 -13.42 -10.15
CA THR A 127 -16.49 -14.36 -11.28
C THR A 127 -16.92 -15.76 -10.84
N ALA A 128 -16.36 -16.29 -9.75
CA ALA A 128 -16.77 -17.58 -9.20
C ALA A 128 -18.27 -17.60 -8.84
N LEU A 129 -18.80 -16.49 -8.30
CA LEU A 129 -20.21 -16.35 -7.93
C LEU A 129 -21.13 -16.22 -9.17
N CYS A 130 -20.73 -15.44 -10.19
CA CYS A 130 -21.43 -15.42 -11.48
C CYS A 130 -21.41 -16.78 -12.19
N ALA A 131 -20.31 -17.54 -12.09
CA ALA A 131 -20.21 -18.90 -12.63
C ALA A 131 -21.14 -19.91 -11.92
N LYS A 132 -21.73 -19.56 -10.76
CA LYS A 132 -22.83 -20.31 -10.12
C LYS A 132 -24.23 -19.74 -10.43
N GLY A 133 -24.34 -18.82 -11.39
CA GLY A 133 -25.61 -18.25 -11.87
C GLY A 133 -26.17 -17.09 -11.04
N LEU A 134 -25.37 -16.50 -10.14
CA LEU A 134 -25.79 -15.34 -9.33
C LEU A 134 -25.59 -14.04 -10.12
N ARG A 135 -26.48 -13.06 -9.92
CA ARG A 135 -26.35 -11.73 -10.51
C ARG A 135 -25.45 -10.89 -9.59
N VAL A 136 -24.21 -10.67 -10.00
CA VAL A 136 -23.19 -9.97 -9.21
C VAL A 136 -22.83 -8.64 -9.88
N ALA A 137 -22.59 -7.61 -9.06
CA ALA A 137 -21.90 -6.40 -9.51
C ALA A 137 -20.59 -6.19 -8.73
N VAL A 138 -19.59 -5.58 -9.38
CA VAL A 138 -18.33 -5.15 -8.78
C VAL A 138 -18.25 -3.62 -8.81
N VAL A 139 -17.98 -3.03 -7.64
CA VAL A 139 -17.76 -1.59 -7.46
C VAL A 139 -16.29 -1.34 -7.17
N GLU A 140 -15.60 -0.61 -8.04
CA GLU A 140 -14.19 -0.23 -7.86
C GLU A 140 -14.01 1.28 -7.98
N ARG A 141 -13.24 1.86 -7.06
CA ARG A 141 -12.96 3.31 -6.99
C ARG A 141 -12.19 3.83 -8.19
N ASN A 142 -11.45 2.97 -8.88
CA ASN A 142 -10.57 3.28 -10.00
C ASN A 142 -10.93 2.37 -11.20
N ALA A 143 -9.99 2.14 -12.12
CA ALA A 143 -10.03 0.98 -13.01
C ALA A 143 -9.63 -0.32 -12.28
N ILE A 144 -10.34 -1.41 -12.57
CA ILE A 144 -9.95 -2.79 -12.28
C ILE A 144 -8.82 -3.15 -13.24
N LYS A 145 -7.58 -2.90 -12.80
CA LYS A 145 -6.34 -3.21 -13.53
C LYS A 145 -5.38 -3.95 -12.60
N GLY A 146 -4.74 -5.00 -13.11
CA GLY A 146 -3.60 -5.61 -12.45
C GLY A 146 -2.33 -4.76 -12.58
N ARG A 147 -1.45 -4.84 -11.58
CA ARG A 147 -0.14 -4.17 -11.57
C ARG A 147 0.89 -4.93 -12.42
N ASP A 148 2.00 -4.27 -12.72
CA ASP A 148 3.08 -4.85 -13.54
C ASP A 148 4.06 -5.72 -12.72
N GLN A 149 4.04 -5.59 -11.39
CA GLN A 149 4.75 -6.45 -10.43
C GLN A 149 4.01 -7.79 -10.25
N GLU A 150 4.69 -8.89 -10.53
CA GLU A 150 4.16 -10.26 -10.50
C GLU A 150 3.49 -10.65 -9.17
N TRP A 151 2.67 -11.71 -9.23
CA TRP A 151 2.26 -12.50 -8.07
C TRP A 151 2.87 -13.90 -8.19
N ASN A 152 3.40 -14.43 -7.09
CA ASN A 152 3.92 -15.79 -7.05
C ASN A 152 2.86 -16.75 -6.52
N ILE A 153 2.74 -17.89 -7.19
CA ILE A 153 1.67 -18.87 -6.96
C ILE A 153 2.12 -20.24 -7.44
N SER A 154 1.63 -21.31 -6.81
CA SER A 154 1.93 -22.69 -7.19
C SER A 154 0.99 -23.16 -8.30
N ARG A 155 1.43 -24.09 -9.16
CA ARG A 155 0.54 -24.65 -10.22
C ARG A 155 -0.76 -25.23 -9.66
N LYS A 156 -0.73 -25.80 -8.46
CA LYS A 156 -1.93 -26.32 -7.78
C LYS A 156 -2.95 -25.20 -7.55
N GLU A 157 -2.52 -24.07 -6.98
CA GLU A 157 -3.39 -22.97 -6.57
C GLU A 157 -4.04 -22.27 -7.77
N MET A 158 -3.37 -22.25 -8.93
CA MET A 158 -3.98 -21.81 -10.19
C MET A 158 -5.13 -22.73 -10.64
N LYS A 159 -5.02 -24.06 -10.47
CA LYS A 159 -6.07 -25.01 -10.87
C LYS A 159 -7.36 -24.87 -10.04
N GLU A 160 -7.25 -24.48 -8.77
CA GLU A 160 -8.42 -24.17 -7.93
C GLU A 160 -9.31 -23.10 -8.60
N LEU A 161 -8.72 -22.13 -9.34
CA LEU A 161 -9.46 -21.13 -10.13
C LEU A 161 -10.21 -21.72 -11.33
N THR A 162 -9.70 -22.79 -11.94
CA THR A 162 -10.41 -23.53 -12.99
C THR A 162 -11.55 -24.36 -12.43
N GLU A 163 -11.35 -25.01 -11.27
CA GLU A 163 -12.41 -25.80 -10.60
C GLU A 163 -13.61 -24.93 -10.19
N VAL A 164 -13.40 -23.65 -9.85
CA VAL A 164 -14.51 -22.69 -9.61
C VAL A 164 -15.01 -21.96 -10.87
N GLY A 165 -14.42 -22.18 -12.04
CA GLY A 165 -14.84 -21.61 -13.33
C GLY A 165 -14.33 -20.18 -13.63
N VAL A 166 -13.38 -19.69 -12.84
CA VAL A 166 -12.79 -18.33 -12.96
C VAL A 166 -11.82 -18.26 -14.14
N LEU A 167 -11.13 -19.35 -14.47
CA LEU A 167 -10.21 -19.48 -15.61
C LEU A 167 -10.35 -20.84 -16.33
N THR A 168 -9.81 -20.98 -17.54
CA THR A 168 -9.48 -22.27 -18.18
C THR A 168 -7.99 -22.59 -18.03
N GLU A 169 -7.59 -23.85 -18.27
CA GLU A 169 -6.16 -24.24 -18.25
C GLU A 169 -5.34 -23.50 -19.33
N ASP A 170 -5.94 -23.18 -20.49
CA ASP A 170 -5.28 -22.38 -21.54
C ASP A 170 -4.99 -20.95 -21.07
N GLU A 171 -5.99 -20.29 -20.45
CA GLU A 171 -5.82 -18.96 -19.84
C GLU A 171 -4.80 -18.96 -18.71
N ILE A 172 -4.67 -20.08 -17.95
CA ILE A 172 -3.63 -20.25 -16.93
C ILE A 172 -2.23 -20.22 -17.56
N GLU A 173 -2.01 -20.85 -18.70
CA GLU A 173 -0.71 -20.78 -19.38
C GLU A 173 -0.45 -19.41 -20.00
N GLU A 174 -1.48 -18.69 -20.47
CA GLU A 174 -1.32 -17.33 -21.01
C GLU A 174 -0.91 -16.29 -19.94
N VAL A 175 -1.39 -16.43 -18.70
CA VAL A 175 -1.12 -15.46 -17.60
C VAL A 175 0.19 -15.72 -16.87
N ILE A 176 0.77 -16.92 -16.95
CA ILE A 176 2.09 -17.22 -16.40
C ILE A 176 3.17 -16.49 -17.24
N ALA A 177 3.95 -15.65 -16.58
CA ALA A 177 5.03 -14.87 -17.20
C ALA A 177 6.44 -15.41 -16.86
N ALA A 178 6.60 -16.02 -15.67
CA ALA A 178 7.84 -16.66 -15.24
C ALA A 178 7.57 -18.05 -14.66
N LYS A 179 8.52 -18.97 -14.82
CA LYS A 179 8.54 -20.32 -14.22
C LYS A 179 9.96 -20.57 -13.71
N PHE A 180 10.12 -20.89 -12.43
CA PHE A 180 11.42 -21.00 -11.77
C PHE A 180 11.39 -22.12 -10.71
N ASN A 181 12.51 -22.81 -10.50
CA ASN A 181 12.70 -23.92 -9.55
C ASN A 181 14.22 -24.23 -9.48
N PRO A 182 14.75 -24.72 -8.34
CA PRO A 182 14.08 -24.92 -7.06
C PRO A 182 13.98 -23.60 -6.27
N ASN A 183 13.17 -23.62 -5.22
CA ASN A 183 12.84 -22.46 -4.39
C ASN A 183 13.32 -22.71 -2.96
N ARG A 184 13.81 -21.67 -2.28
CA ARG A 184 14.47 -21.76 -0.98
C ARG A 184 13.67 -21.12 0.16
N CYS A 185 13.67 -21.79 1.30
CA CYS A 185 13.36 -21.22 2.62
C CYS A 185 14.58 -21.40 3.53
N GLY A 186 15.02 -20.38 4.28
CA GLY A 186 16.22 -20.55 5.11
C GLY A 186 16.52 -19.41 6.08
N PHE A 187 17.50 -19.67 6.96
CA PHE A 187 18.04 -18.69 7.90
C PHE A 187 19.57 -18.82 7.93
N GLU A 188 20.29 -17.70 7.82
CA GLU A 188 21.76 -17.69 7.81
C GLU A 188 22.31 -18.44 9.04
N ASN A 189 23.20 -19.40 8.82
CA ASN A 189 23.81 -20.28 9.82
C ASN A 189 22.88 -21.34 10.47
N LEU A 190 21.59 -21.42 10.12
CA LEU A 190 20.69 -22.52 10.55
C LEU A 190 20.39 -23.52 9.43
N GLY A 191 20.58 -23.12 8.16
CA GLY A 191 20.48 -23.98 6.99
C GLY A 191 19.33 -23.64 6.06
N ASP A 192 19.38 -24.25 4.87
CA ASP A 192 18.49 -23.99 3.75
C ASP A 192 17.61 -25.23 3.47
N ILE A 193 16.31 -25.01 3.32
CA ILE A 193 15.33 -25.98 2.85
C ILE A 193 15.00 -25.63 1.40
N TRP A 194 15.17 -26.60 0.50
CA TRP A 194 14.83 -26.46 -0.91
C TRP A 194 13.54 -27.20 -1.21
N VAL A 195 12.67 -26.56 -1.98
CA VAL A 195 11.36 -27.09 -2.41
C VAL A 195 11.18 -26.88 -3.91
N GLU A 196 10.33 -27.70 -4.53
CA GLU A 196 9.93 -27.58 -5.93
C GLU A 196 8.41 -27.35 -6.00
N ASP A 197 7.95 -26.65 -7.02
CA ASP A 197 6.52 -26.43 -7.33
C ASP A 197 5.67 -25.73 -6.24
N ILE A 198 6.32 -25.04 -5.31
CA ILE A 198 5.70 -24.14 -4.32
C ILE A 198 6.04 -22.69 -4.67
N LEU A 199 5.01 -21.85 -4.91
CA LEU A 199 5.12 -20.44 -5.33
C LEU A 199 6.04 -20.22 -6.55
N ASN A 200 6.10 -21.22 -7.43
CA ASN A 200 7.13 -21.37 -8.46
C ASN A 200 6.78 -20.75 -9.83
N LEU A 201 5.59 -20.16 -9.94
CA LEU A 201 5.12 -19.44 -11.11
C LEU A 201 5.03 -17.96 -10.76
N GLY A 202 5.59 -17.09 -11.59
CA GLY A 202 5.26 -15.67 -11.60
C GLY A 202 4.12 -15.44 -12.59
N VAL A 203 2.91 -15.15 -12.11
CA VAL A 203 1.79 -14.74 -12.97
C VAL A 203 1.76 -13.22 -13.13
N SER A 204 1.45 -12.76 -14.34
CA SER A 204 1.28 -11.33 -14.64
C SER A 204 -0.11 -10.87 -14.17
N PRO A 205 -0.22 -9.99 -13.16
CA PRO A 205 -1.52 -9.54 -12.68
C PRO A 205 -2.25 -8.71 -13.74
N ALA A 206 -1.51 -7.94 -14.54
CA ALA A 206 -2.07 -7.17 -15.65
C ALA A 206 -2.85 -8.05 -16.64
N LYS A 207 -2.30 -9.20 -17.05
CA LYS A 207 -3.02 -10.20 -17.85
C LYS A 207 -4.15 -10.84 -17.03
N LEU A 208 -3.81 -11.41 -15.88
CA LEU A 208 -4.70 -12.23 -15.06
C LEU A 208 -5.99 -11.51 -14.66
N VAL A 209 -5.87 -10.27 -14.17
CA VAL A 209 -7.03 -9.46 -13.77
C VAL A 209 -7.89 -9.11 -14.98
N GLU A 210 -7.31 -8.85 -16.15
CA GLU A 210 -8.07 -8.56 -17.37
C GLU A 210 -8.78 -9.80 -17.91
N THR A 211 -8.13 -10.96 -17.97
CA THR A 211 -8.76 -12.23 -18.37
C THR A 211 -9.96 -12.56 -17.47
N VAL A 212 -9.79 -12.44 -16.14
CA VAL A 212 -10.88 -12.66 -15.17
C VAL A 212 -11.96 -11.57 -15.29
N LYS A 213 -11.60 -10.31 -15.59
CA LYS A 213 -12.57 -9.22 -15.88
C LYS A 213 -13.42 -9.53 -17.11
N GLN A 214 -12.83 -10.01 -18.19
CA GLN A 214 -13.56 -10.40 -19.40
C GLN A 214 -14.43 -11.65 -19.17
N ARG A 215 -13.96 -12.62 -18.37
CA ARG A 215 -14.78 -13.76 -17.91
C ARG A 215 -15.99 -13.32 -17.09
N PHE A 216 -15.81 -12.36 -16.17
CA PHE A 216 -16.91 -11.80 -15.39
C PHE A 216 -17.99 -11.17 -16.27
N ILE A 217 -17.58 -10.34 -17.25
CA ILE A 217 -18.49 -9.67 -18.18
C ILE A 217 -19.22 -10.69 -19.07
N SER A 218 -18.54 -11.72 -19.59
CA SER A 218 -19.18 -12.74 -20.43
C SER A 218 -20.17 -13.65 -19.69
N LEU A 219 -20.04 -13.76 -18.36
CA LEU A 219 -21.02 -14.39 -17.47
C LEU A 219 -22.17 -13.45 -17.05
N GLY A 220 -22.24 -12.22 -17.59
CA GLY A 220 -23.29 -11.25 -17.28
C GLY A 220 -23.06 -10.43 -16.01
N GLY A 221 -21.84 -10.44 -15.46
CA GLY A 221 -21.46 -9.61 -14.32
C GLY A 221 -21.36 -8.12 -14.67
N VAL A 222 -21.79 -7.25 -13.76
CA VAL A 222 -21.82 -5.78 -13.96
C VAL A 222 -20.64 -5.11 -13.27
N ILE A 223 -19.88 -4.28 -13.99
CA ILE A 223 -18.72 -3.54 -13.46
C ILE A 223 -19.03 -2.05 -13.35
N LEU A 224 -18.66 -1.45 -12.22
CA LEU A 224 -18.80 -0.03 -11.91
C LEU A 224 -17.45 0.55 -11.49
N GLU A 225 -16.62 0.86 -12.48
CA GLU A 225 -15.30 1.49 -12.34
C GLU A 225 -15.42 3.01 -12.08
N ASP A 226 -14.33 3.59 -11.59
CA ASP A 226 -14.21 4.98 -11.13
C ASP A 226 -15.33 5.40 -10.15
N SER A 227 -15.82 4.45 -9.34
CA SER A 227 -17.01 4.58 -8.50
C SER A 227 -16.72 4.11 -7.08
N SER A 228 -16.56 5.04 -6.15
CA SER A 228 -16.31 4.70 -4.73
C SER A 228 -17.62 4.37 -4.03
N LEU A 229 -17.58 3.39 -3.11
CA LEU A 229 -18.65 3.19 -2.14
C LEU A 229 -18.69 4.38 -1.16
N SER A 230 -19.84 5.08 -1.09
CA SER A 230 -20.07 6.19 -0.16
C SER A 230 -20.69 5.72 1.16
N SER A 231 -21.71 4.85 1.08
CA SER A 231 -22.46 4.33 2.22
C SER A 231 -23.17 3.01 1.91
N ILE A 232 -23.55 2.28 2.95
CA ILE A 232 -24.44 1.12 2.95
C ILE A 232 -25.52 1.34 4.01
N VAL A 233 -26.78 1.18 3.62
CA VAL A 233 -27.93 1.15 4.53
C VAL A 233 -28.57 -0.23 4.44
N ILE A 234 -28.57 -0.96 5.56
CA ILE A 234 -29.13 -2.31 5.68
C ILE A 234 -30.60 -2.20 6.13
N TYR A 235 -31.51 -2.70 5.31
CA TYR A 235 -32.95 -2.82 5.62
C TYR A 235 -33.29 -4.25 6.05
N ASN A 236 -34.59 -4.57 6.17
CA ASN A 236 -35.04 -5.94 6.47
C ASN A 236 -35.01 -6.88 5.26
N ASP A 237 -34.99 -6.33 4.04
CA ASP A 237 -35.06 -7.04 2.77
C ASP A 237 -33.74 -7.00 1.97
N LEU A 238 -33.10 -5.83 1.88
CA LEU A 238 -31.91 -5.58 1.06
C LEU A 238 -30.92 -4.64 1.77
N ALA A 239 -29.65 -4.75 1.40
CA ALA A 239 -28.65 -3.70 1.62
C ALA A 239 -28.66 -2.75 0.41
N VAL A 240 -28.82 -1.45 0.66
CA VAL A 240 -28.77 -0.39 -0.36
C VAL A 240 -27.42 0.32 -0.25
N MET A 241 -26.69 0.43 -1.35
CA MET A 241 -25.38 1.12 -1.42
C MET A 241 -25.50 2.41 -2.22
N GLN A 242 -24.95 3.50 -1.70
CA GLN A 242 -24.78 4.75 -2.44
C GLN A 242 -23.34 4.85 -2.95
N LEU A 243 -23.17 5.30 -4.20
CA LEU A 243 -21.87 5.45 -4.84
C LEU A 243 -21.47 6.93 -4.97
N SER A 244 -20.19 7.22 -5.17
CA SER A 244 -19.66 8.58 -5.26
C SER A 244 -20.16 9.38 -6.49
N LYS A 245 -20.77 8.70 -7.47
CA LYS A 245 -21.40 9.29 -8.65
C LYS A 245 -22.88 9.68 -8.43
N GLY A 246 -23.45 9.40 -7.25
CA GLY A 246 -24.89 9.56 -6.95
C GLY A 246 -25.74 8.34 -7.32
N ASP A 247 -25.16 7.41 -8.10
CA ASP A 247 -25.75 6.11 -8.40
C ASP A 247 -26.04 5.29 -7.12
N THR A 248 -27.05 4.45 -7.19
CA THR A 248 -27.48 3.58 -6.09
C THR A 248 -27.63 2.13 -6.56
N LEU A 249 -27.20 1.20 -5.72
CA LEU A 249 -27.35 -0.24 -5.91
C LEU A 249 -28.17 -0.84 -4.77
N SER A 250 -28.80 -1.98 -5.00
CA SER A 250 -29.38 -2.81 -3.94
C SER A 250 -28.93 -4.26 -4.07
N SER A 251 -28.76 -4.97 -2.96
CA SER A 251 -28.30 -6.36 -2.95
C SER A 251 -28.75 -7.15 -1.73
N ARG A 252 -28.67 -8.49 -1.80
CA ARG A 252 -28.95 -9.38 -0.66
C ARG A 252 -27.71 -9.62 0.21
N LEU A 253 -26.52 -9.45 -0.36
CA LEU A 253 -25.22 -9.59 0.31
C LEU A 253 -24.23 -8.57 -0.28
N VAL A 254 -23.49 -7.89 0.60
CA VAL A 254 -22.32 -7.07 0.20
C VAL A 254 -21.06 -7.76 0.70
N ILE A 255 -20.04 -7.84 -0.15
CA ILE A 255 -18.73 -8.40 0.17
C ILE A 255 -17.69 -7.27 0.12
N ASP A 256 -16.95 -7.10 1.21
CA ASP A 256 -15.83 -6.16 1.29
C ASP A 256 -14.52 -6.83 0.82
N ALA A 257 -14.05 -6.41 -0.36
CA ALA A 257 -12.77 -6.76 -0.95
C ALA A 257 -11.89 -5.51 -1.17
N MET A 258 -12.18 -4.38 -0.49
CA MET A 258 -11.44 -3.11 -0.62
C MET A 258 -10.05 -3.12 0.07
N GLY A 259 -9.64 -4.28 0.60
CA GLY A 259 -8.32 -4.52 1.17
C GLY A 259 -8.04 -3.78 2.49
N ASN A 260 -6.75 -3.72 2.85
CA ASN A 260 -6.25 -3.29 4.17
C ASN A 260 -6.73 -1.91 4.66
N PHE A 261 -7.14 -1.03 3.74
CA PHE A 261 -7.59 0.33 4.05
C PHE A 261 -9.11 0.53 3.87
N SER A 262 -9.87 -0.56 3.72
CA SER A 262 -11.34 -0.54 3.63
C SER A 262 -11.97 0.39 4.66
N PRO A 263 -12.93 1.25 4.24
CA PRO A 263 -13.63 2.13 5.16
C PRO A 263 -14.65 1.36 6.03
N ILE A 264 -15.13 0.19 5.57
CA ILE A 264 -15.95 -0.74 6.36
C ILE A 264 -15.09 -1.36 7.48
N LEU A 265 -13.90 -1.85 7.14
CA LEU A 265 -12.95 -2.40 8.13
C LEU A 265 -12.57 -1.36 9.20
N LYS A 266 -12.32 -0.10 8.79
CA LYS A 266 -12.05 1.01 9.71
C LYS A 266 -13.20 1.24 10.70
N GLN A 267 -14.46 1.23 10.23
CA GLN A 267 -15.63 1.32 11.09
C GLN A 267 -15.74 0.13 12.06
N ILE A 268 -15.58 -1.11 11.57
CA ILE A 268 -15.62 -2.33 12.41
C ILE A 268 -14.58 -2.25 13.53
N LYS A 269 -13.35 -1.83 13.20
CA LYS A 269 -12.28 -1.65 14.19
C LYS A 269 -12.38 -0.34 15.00
N ARG A 270 -13.37 0.53 14.73
CA ARG A 270 -13.60 1.83 15.40
C ARG A 270 -12.34 2.73 15.44
N GLY A 271 -11.58 2.69 14.34
CA GLY A 271 -10.30 3.41 14.22
C GLY A 271 -9.16 2.83 15.06
N ARG A 272 -9.31 1.65 15.70
CA ARG A 272 -8.23 0.99 16.43
C ARG A 272 -7.00 0.82 15.53
N LYS A 273 -5.86 1.29 16.04
CA LYS A 273 -4.51 1.11 15.51
C LYS A 273 -4.16 -0.39 15.33
N PRO A 274 -3.41 -0.78 14.27
CA PRO A 274 -2.95 -2.17 14.09
C PRO A 274 -2.13 -2.68 15.28
N ASP A 275 -2.22 -3.99 15.54
CA ASP A 275 -1.39 -4.67 16.55
C ASP A 275 0.03 -4.97 16.04
N GLY A 276 0.21 -4.90 14.72
CA GLY A 276 1.49 -5.03 14.03
C GLY A 276 1.41 -4.48 12.61
N MET A 277 2.56 -4.40 11.95
CA MET A 277 2.70 -3.98 10.56
C MET A 277 3.80 -4.81 9.90
N CYS A 278 3.55 -5.37 8.73
CA CYS A 278 4.63 -5.76 7.83
C CYS A 278 5.01 -4.54 6.97
N LEU A 279 6.28 -4.16 7.01
CA LEU A 279 6.88 -3.16 6.13
C LEU A 279 7.69 -3.90 5.08
N VAL A 280 7.37 -3.67 3.80
CA VAL A 280 8.01 -4.30 2.65
C VAL A 280 8.64 -3.21 1.80
N VAL A 281 9.88 -3.45 1.36
CA VAL A 281 10.63 -2.61 0.42
C VAL A 281 11.35 -3.50 -0.60
N GLY A 282 11.83 -2.94 -1.71
CA GLY A 282 12.63 -3.69 -2.67
C GLY A 282 12.74 -3.06 -4.05
N SER A 283 13.18 -3.84 -5.02
CA SER A 283 13.23 -3.46 -6.43
C SER A 283 13.05 -4.65 -7.36
N CYS A 284 12.78 -4.37 -8.63
CA CYS A 284 13.16 -5.28 -9.71
C CYS A 284 14.27 -4.63 -10.53
N ALA A 285 15.26 -5.41 -10.93
CA ALA A 285 16.41 -4.95 -11.67
C ALA A 285 16.86 -5.98 -12.72
N HIS A 286 17.47 -5.48 -13.78
CA HIS A 286 18.07 -6.26 -14.87
C HIS A 286 19.57 -6.47 -14.61
N GLY A 287 20.09 -7.64 -14.98
CA GLY A 287 21.53 -7.97 -14.94
C GLY A 287 21.87 -9.32 -14.30
N PHE A 288 20.88 -10.06 -13.80
CA PHE A 288 21.08 -11.32 -13.09
C PHE A 288 21.39 -12.47 -14.05
N LYS A 289 22.67 -12.85 -14.13
CA LYS A 289 23.18 -13.89 -15.04
C LYS A 289 22.65 -15.29 -14.69
N GLU A 290 22.60 -15.62 -13.40
CA GLU A 290 22.01 -16.85 -12.86
C GLU A 290 20.69 -16.50 -12.16
N ASN A 291 19.56 -16.87 -12.76
CA ASN A 291 18.23 -16.39 -12.35
C ASN A 291 17.15 -17.47 -12.59
N SER A 292 17.40 -18.68 -12.08
CA SER A 292 16.52 -19.86 -12.24
C SER A 292 15.78 -20.27 -10.97
N SER A 293 16.23 -19.81 -9.80
CA SER A 293 15.70 -20.14 -8.47
C SER A 293 15.10 -18.93 -7.75
N SER A 294 14.26 -19.19 -6.73
CA SER A 294 13.76 -18.15 -5.83
C SER A 294 14.13 -18.39 -4.36
N ASP A 295 14.05 -17.32 -3.58
CA ASP A 295 13.89 -17.38 -2.13
C ASP A 295 12.43 -17.03 -1.82
N VAL A 296 11.69 -17.94 -1.19
CA VAL A 296 10.33 -17.75 -0.68
C VAL A 296 10.35 -17.00 0.65
N ILE A 297 11.28 -17.37 1.53
CA ILE A 297 11.63 -16.60 2.72
C ILE A 297 13.05 -16.94 3.18
N TYR A 298 13.95 -15.95 3.17
CA TYR A 298 15.31 -16.10 3.68
C TYR A 298 15.66 -15.02 4.70
N SER A 299 16.26 -15.41 5.83
CA SER A 299 16.76 -14.46 6.84
C SER A 299 18.28 -14.35 6.75
N SER A 300 18.81 -13.26 6.18
CA SER A 300 20.25 -13.07 5.94
C SER A 300 21.03 -12.44 7.11
N SER A 301 20.40 -12.31 8.29
CA SER A 301 20.99 -11.66 9.46
C SER A 301 20.31 -12.10 10.75
N SER A 302 20.99 -11.85 11.88
CA SER A 302 20.32 -11.65 13.18
C SER A 302 19.46 -10.39 13.18
N VAL A 303 18.73 -10.15 14.28
CA VAL A 303 18.09 -8.86 14.56
C VAL A 303 19.10 -7.72 14.44
N THR A 304 18.80 -6.73 13.60
CA THR A 304 19.65 -5.57 13.31
C THR A 304 18.94 -4.26 13.70
N ARG A 305 19.69 -3.15 13.77
CA ARG A 305 19.10 -1.82 14.03
C ARG A 305 18.86 -1.10 12.71
N VAL A 306 17.61 -0.69 12.46
CA VAL A 306 17.23 0.20 11.35
C VAL A 306 16.56 1.43 11.95
N ALA A 307 17.08 2.62 11.63
CA ALA A 307 16.79 3.87 12.34
C ALA A 307 16.91 3.68 13.87
N ASP A 308 15.81 3.83 14.61
CA ASP A 308 15.78 3.66 16.06
C ASP A 308 15.15 2.34 16.55
N SER A 309 14.77 1.44 15.62
CA SER A 309 14.15 0.14 15.93
C SER A 309 15.12 -1.02 15.78
N ASN A 310 14.90 -2.08 16.55
CA ASN A 310 15.58 -3.37 16.37
C ASN A 310 14.61 -4.30 15.62
N VAL A 311 14.99 -4.73 14.41
CA VAL A 311 14.13 -5.44 13.46
C VAL A 311 14.78 -6.73 12.97
N GLN A 312 13.96 -7.74 12.67
CA GLN A 312 14.41 -8.92 11.94
C GLN A 312 14.08 -8.72 10.46
N LEU A 313 15.11 -8.74 9.63
CA LEU A 313 14.98 -8.62 8.18
C LEU A 313 14.79 -10.00 7.54
N PHE A 314 13.86 -10.07 6.61
CA PHE A 314 13.56 -11.23 5.77
C PHE A 314 13.64 -10.80 4.30
N TRP A 315 13.96 -11.74 3.43
CA TRP A 315 14.08 -11.57 1.99
C TRP A 315 13.16 -12.53 1.24
N GLU A 316 12.68 -12.06 0.10
CA GLU A 316 11.97 -12.83 -0.92
C GLU A 316 12.56 -12.39 -2.26
N ALA A 317 12.89 -13.30 -3.17
CA ALA A 317 13.46 -12.92 -4.46
C ALA A 317 13.20 -13.96 -5.54
N PHE A 318 12.84 -13.54 -6.74
CA PHE A 318 12.45 -14.43 -7.83
C PHE A 318 12.68 -13.81 -9.22
N PRO A 319 12.81 -14.63 -10.27
CA PRO A 319 12.87 -14.16 -11.67
C PRO A 319 11.58 -13.44 -12.07
N ALA A 320 11.69 -12.24 -12.63
CA ALA A 320 10.55 -11.46 -13.11
C ALA A 320 10.06 -11.94 -14.48
N GLY A 321 8.81 -11.63 -14.83
CA GLY A 321 8.21 -11.95 -16.12
C GLY A 321 8.57 -10.99 -17.25
N SER A 322 9.33 -9.92 -16.95
CA SER A 322 9.79 -8.92 -17.92
C SER A 322 11.00 -9.37 -18.75
N GLY A 323 11.85 -10.26 -18.22
CA GLY A 323 13.03 -10.75 -18.92
C GLY A 323 13.81 -11.82 -18.13
N PRO A 324 14.58 -12.70 -18.79
CA PRO A 324 15.28 -13.79 -18.11
C PRO A 324 16.40 -13.31 -17.17
N LEU A 325 16.95 -12.12 -17.40
CA LEU A 325 17.98 -11.49 -16.55
C LEU A 325 17.38 -10.53 -15.51
N ASP A 326 16.06 -10.48 -15.41
CA ASP A 326 15.34 -9.56 -14.54
C ASP A 326 14.94 -10.30 -13.26
N ARG A 327 15.27 -9.74 -12.09
CA ARG A 327 14.96 -10.34 -10.79
C ARG A 327 14.23 -9.33 -9.92
N THR A 328 13.09 -9.72 -9.38
CA THR A 328 12.42 -8.97 -8.32
C THR A 328 12.96 -9.44 -6.98
N THR A 329 13.29 -8.48 -6.10
CA THR A 329 13.81 -8.72 -4.75
C THR A 329 13.07 -7.83 -3.77
N TYR A 330 12.58 -8.41 -2.68
CA TYR A 330 12.06 -7.68 -1.53
C TYR A 330 12.93 -7.91 -0.30
N MET A 331 12.93 -6.92 0.58
CA MET A 331 13.32 -7.04 1.98
C MET A 331 12.14 -6.56 2.83
N PHE A 332 11.80 -7.29 3.88
CA PHE A 332 10.67 -6.97 4.74
C PHE A 332 10.92 -7.26 6.21
N THR A 333 10.15 -6.60 7.06
CA THR A 333 10.16 -6.82 8.51
C THR A 333 8.76 -6.72 9.09
N TYR A 334 8.49 -7.47 10.15
CA TYR A 334 7.34 -7.28 11.01
C TYR A 334 7.74 -6.37 12.18
N THR A 335 6.94 -5.34 12.46
CA THR A 335 7.18 -4.39 13.55
C THR A 335 5.87 -3.99 14.23
N GLU A 336 5.94 -3.47 15.45
CA GLU A 336 4.81 -2.80 16.07
C GLU A 336 4.73 -1.34 15.58
N PRO A 337 3.54 -0.72 15.43
CA PRO A 337 3.46 0.68 15.02
C PRO A 337 3.83 1.65 16.16
N GLN A 338 5.14 1.91 16.32
CA GLN A 338 5.71 2.78 17.35
C GLN A 338 6.44 3.96 16.70
N SER A 339 6.64 5.06 17.44
CA SER A 339 7.33 6.27 16.93
C SER A 339 8.83 6.07 16.63
N THR A 340 9.40 4.95 17.05
CA THR A 340 10.78 4.51 16.76
C THR A 340 10.86 3.53 15.58
N SER A 341 9.73 3.03 15.07
CA SER A 341 9.70 2.08 13.95
C SER A 341 10.14 2.78 12.65
N PRO A 342 10.95 2.12 11.80
CA PRO A 342 11.58 2.77 10.65
C PRO A 342 10.54 3.19 9.59
N SER A 343 10.87 4.21 8.82
CA SER A 343 10.16 4.53 7.58
C SER A 343 10.47 3.51 6.48
N LEU A 344 9.72 3.55 5.37
CA LEU A 344 10.03 2.77 4.18
C LEU A 344 11.30 3.29 3.50
N GLU A 345 11.63 4.58 3.60
CA GLU A 345 12.92 5.08 3.14
C GLU A 345 14.08 4.57 4.01
N ASP A 346 13.95 4.54 5.34
CA ASP A 346 15.00 3.97 6.22
C ASP A 346 15.28 2.50 5.86
N LEU A 347 14.22 1.74 5.56
CA LEU A 347 14.32 0.36 5.09
C LEU A 347 14.88 0.25 3.67
N LEU A 348 14.57 1.18 2.76
CA LEU A 348 15.18 1.22 1.42
C LEU A 348 16.67 1.57 1.48
N GLU A 349 17.08 2.55 2.29
CA GLU A 349 18.50 2.86 2.51
C GLU A 349 19.26 1.69 3.15
N GLU A 350 18.62 0.80 3.90
CA GLU A 350 19.25 -0.45 4.37
C GLU A 350 19.22 -1.56 3.31
N TYR A 351 18.13 -1.67 2.55
CA TYR A 351 18.01 -2.59 1.39
C TYR A 351 19.14 -2.39 0.39
N TRP A 352 19.44 -1.14 -0.01
CA TRP A 352 20.53 -0.85 -0.96
C TRP A 352 21.92 -1.26 -0.44
N LYS A 353 22.15 -1.28 0.88
CA LYS A 353 23.42 -1.74 1.49
C LYS A 353 23.53 -3.26 1.51
N LEU A 354 22.44 -3.95 1.82
CA LEU A 354 22.43 -5.39 2.09
C LEU A 354 22.17 -6.25 0.84
N MET A 355 21.36 -5.76 -0.11
CA MET A 355 20.98 -6.47 -1.33
C MET A 355 22.20 -6.97 -2.13
N PRO A 356 23.29 -6.19 -2.33
CA PRO A 356 24.49 -6.67 -3.01
C PRO A 356 25.15 -7.90 -2.37
N LYS A 357 25.21 -7.98 -1.02
CA LYS A 357 25.70 -9.17 -0.30
C LYS A 357 24.73 -10.34 -0.49
N TYR A 358 23.44 -10.08 -0.39
CA TYR A 358 22.39 -11.10 -0.42
C TYR A 358 22.25 -11.76 -1.81
N GLN A 359 22.25 -10.98 -2.89
CA GLN A 359 22.18 -11.49 -4.27
C GLN A 359 23.54 -11.85 -4.90
N GLY A 360 24.66 -11.44 -4.28
CA GLY A 360 26.01 -11.74 -4.77
C GLY A 360 26.44 -10.95 -6.02
N VAL A 361 25.92 -9.74 -6.22
CA VAL A 361 26.15 -8.89 -7.40
C VAL A 361 26.33 -7.42 -6.99
N SER A 362 27.16 -6.65 -7.71
CA SER A 362 27.29 -5.21 -7.42
C SER A 362 26.02 -4.43 -7.81
N LEU A 363 25.70 -3.36 -7.07
CA LEU A 363 24.63 -2.45 -7.46
C LEU A 363 24.94 -1.73 -8.79
N ASP A 364 26.23 -1.48 -9.06
CA ASP A 364 26.70 -0.86 -10.32
C ASP A 364 26.63 -1.82 -11.53
N GLU A 365 26.37 -3.11 -11.33
CA GLU A 365 26.12 -4.10 -12.39
C GLU A 365 24.62 -4.25 -12.74
N LEU A 366 23.73 -3.52 -12.07
CA LEU A 366 22.28 -3.67 -12.18
C LEU A 366 21.58 -2.41 -12.71
N GLU A 367 20.71 -2.58 -13.71
CA GLU A 367 19.76 -1.53 -14.09
C GLU A 367 18.48 -1.69 -13.24
N ILE A 368 18.20 -0.72 -12.36
CA ILE A 368 16.99 -0.75 -11.52
C ILE A 368 15.77 -0.38 -12.38
N LEU A 369 14.90 -1.34 -12.67
CA LEU A 369 13.71 -1.16 -13.50
C LEU A 369 12.54 -0.52 -12.74
N ARG A 370 12.39 -0.87 -11.45
CA ARG A 370 11.32 -0.36 -10.56
C ARG A 370 11.71 -0.51 -9.10
N VAL A 371 11.34 0.46 -8.26
CA VAL A 371 11.41 0.37 -6.79
C VAL A 371 10.00 0.10 -6.26
N VAL A 372 9.88 -0.79 -5.28
CA VAL A 372 8.60 -1.26 -4.73
C VAL A 372 8.59 -1.15 -3.21
N TYR A 373 7.42 -0.85 -2.65
CA TYR A 373 7.24 -0.67 -1.21
C TYR A 373 5.76 -0.83 -0.81
N GLY A 374 5.51 -1.21 0.43
CA GLY A 374 4.16 -1.42 0.94
C GLY A 374 4.10 -1.59 2.46
N ILE A 375 2.93 -1.29 3.03
CA ILE A 375 2.64 -1.51 4.45
C ILE A 375 1.38 -2.37 4.57
N PHE A 376 1.45 -3.43 5.40
CA PHE A 376 0.39 -4.42 5.55
C PHE A 376 0.03 -4.55 7.04
N PRO A 377 -1.06 -3.89 7.51
CA PRO A 377 -1.44 -3.88 8.91
C PRO A 377 -1.97 -5.24 9.36
N THR A 378 -1.54 -5.69 10.54
CA THR A 378 -2.00 -6.93 11.16
C THR A 378 -2.79 -6.63 12.44
N TYR A 379 -3.83 -7.44 12.69
CA TYR A 379 -4.70 -7.32 13.85
C TYR A 379 -4.84 -8.69 14.51
N ARG A 380 -4.59 -8.75 15.82
CA ARG A 380 -4.80 -9.96 16.64
C ARG A 380 -6.31 -10.15 16.86
N ASN A 381 -6.76 -11.40 16.94
CA ASN A 381 -8.17 -11.76 17.11
C ASN A 381 -9.07 -11.06 16.07
N SER A 382 -8.72 -11.21 14.78
CA SER A 382 -9.21 -10.39 13.67
C SER A 382 -10.70 -10.53 13.35
N PHE A 383 -11.40 -11.51 13.95
CA PHE A 383 -12.84 -11.76 13.84
C PHE A 383 -13.66 -10.47 13.73
N VAL A 384 -14.56 -10.44 12.75
CA VAL A 384 -15.64 -9.46 12.66
C VAL A 384 -16.76 -9.93 13.58
N GLN A 385 -17.21 -9.06 14.48
CA GLN A 385 -18.42 -9.25 15.30
C GLN A 385 -19.60 -8.54 14.64
#